data_AF-A0A1J3ELQ8-F1
#
_entry.id   AF-A0A1J3ELQ8-F1
#
_cell.length_a   1.000
_cell.length_b   1.000
_cell.length_c   1.000
_cell.angle_alpha   90.00
_cell.angle_beta   90.00
_cell.angle_gamma   90.00
#
_symmetry.space_group_name_H-M   'P 1'
#
loop_
_entity.id
_entity.type
_entity.pdbx_description
1 polymer ?
#
loop_
_entity_poly.entity_id
_entity_poly.type
_entity_poly.pdbx_seq_one_letter_code
_entity_poly.pdbx_strand_id
1 'polypeptide(L)'
;VKDGVKPNGVTFIAILSACSHVGWVDLGKRLFRSMRSEYRIQPNIEHYGCMIDLLGRAGKLREAEEVSKSMPFEANAAIWGSLLAASNV
;
A
#
# COMPACT_ATOMS: atom_id res chain seq x y z
N VAL A 1 9.50 22.86 1.66
CA VAL A 1 8.31 22.78 2.52
C VAL A 1 8.62 21.85 3.69
N LYS A 2 9.13 22.41 4.79
CA LYS A 2 9.19 21.74 6.10
C LYS A 2 8.37 22.62 7.05
N ASP A 3 7.11 22.79 6.69
CA ASP A 3 6.13 23.31 7.63
C ASP A 3 5.91 22.17 8.62
N GLY A 4 6.00 22.40 9.92
CA GLY A 4 6.06 21.37 10.97
C GLY A 4 4.85 20.42 11.10
N VAL A 5 4.08 20.23 10.04
CA VAL A 5 2.96 19.30 9.90
C VAL A 5 3.50 17.89 9.72
N LYS A 6 3.10 17.00 10.62
CA LYS A 6 3.44 15.58 10.53
C LYS A 6 2.53 14.88 9.51
N PRO A 7 3.07 13.97 8.67
CA PRO A 7 2.24 13.10 7.84
C PRO A 7 1.20 12.34 8.67
N ASN A 8 0.03 12.09 8.08
CA ASN A 8 -1.02 11.24 8.66
C ASN A 8 -1.38 10.10 7.70
N GLY A 9 -2.36 9.26 8.07
CA GLY A 9 -2.78 8.13 7.21
C GLY A 9 -3.19 8.58 5.80
N VAL A 10 -3.92 9.68 5.67
CA VAL A 10 -4.34 10.21 4.35
C VAL A 10 -3.12 10.61 3.51
N THR A 11 -2.09 11.22 4.12
CA THR A 11 -0.83 11.52 3.43
C THR A 11 -0.18 10.25 2.87
N PHE A 12 -0.19 9.16 3.64
CA PHE A 12 0.39 7.88 3.21
C PHE A 12 -0.42 7.21 2.10
N ILE A 13 -1.75 7.25 2.15
CA ILE A 13 -2.60 6.77 1.06
C ILE A 13 -2.26 7.49 -0.25
N ALA A 14 -2.14 8.82 -0.22
CA ALA A 14 -1.84 9.62 -1.40
C ALA A 14 -0.47 9.26 -2.02
N ILE A 15 0.58 9.17 -1.21
CA ILE A 15 1.93 8.88 -1.72
C ILE A 15 2.10 7.41 -2.14
N LEU A 16 1.44 6.46 -1.47
CA LEU A 16 1.44 5.05 -1.88
C LEU A 16 0.69 4.84 -3.18
N SER A 17 -0.44 5.53 -3.37
CA SER A 17 -1.18 5.54 -4.64
C SER A 17 -0.34 6.12 -5.78
N ALA A 18 0.38 7.23 -5.52
CA ALA A 18 1.32 7.79 -6.48
C ALA A 18 2.43 6.78 -6.83
N CYS A 19 3.00 6.07 -5.85
CA CYS A 19 3.98 5.01 -6.10
C CYS A 19 3.40 3.90 -6.98
N SER A 20 2.14 3.51 -6.76
CA SER A 20 1.44 2.51 -7.57
C SER A 20 1.37 2.92 -9.04
N HIS A 21 0.94 4.16 -9.32
CA HIS A 21 0.80 4.66 -10.68
C HIS A 21 2.11 4.75 -11.46
N VAL A 22 3.22 5.07 -10.78
CA VAL A 22 4.54 5.20 -11.42
C VAL A 22 5.41 3.93 -11.35
N GLY A 23 4.92 2.88 -10.66
CA GLY A 23 5.65 1.62 -10.51
C GLY A 23 6.83 1.65 -9.53
N TRP A 24 6.88 2.59 -8.59
CA TRP A 24 7.98 2.73 -7.63
C TRP A 24 7.85 1.77 -6.44
N VAL A 25 8.01 0.47 -6.71
CA VAL A 25 7.83 -0.61 -5.71
C VAL A 25 8.69 -0.43 -4.46
N ASP A 26 9.98 -0.18 -4.63
CA ASP A 26 10.89 -0.08 -3.48
C ASP A 26 10.60 1.13 -2.59
N LEU A 27 10.20 2.26 -3.20
CA LEU A 27 9.80 3.44 -2.45
C LEU A 27 8.48 3.18 -1.71
N GLY A 28 7.47 2.61 -2.37
CA GLY A 28 6.20 2.27 -1.74
C GLY A 28 6.37 1.35 -0.52
N LYS A 29 7.20 0.30 -0.66
CA LYS A 29 7.56 -0.59 0.46
C LYS A 29 8.24 0.15 1.62
N ARG A 30 9.18 1.05 1.34
CA ARG A 30 9.86 1.85 2.38
C ARG A 30 8.87 2.76 3.09
N LEU A 31 8.03 3.47 2.35
CA LEU A 31 7.02 4.38 2.90
C LEU A 31 6.00 3.63 3.76
N PHE A 32 5.49 2.50 3.28
CA PHE A 32 4.55 1.67 4.04
C PHE A 32 5.13 1.18 5.38
N ARG A 33 6.41 0.75 5.39
CA ARG A 33 7.09 0.39 6.65
C ARG A 33 7.30 1.58 7.58
N SER A 34 7.70 2.73 7.01
CA SER A 34 7.96 3.97 7.77
C SER A 34 6.75 4.42 8.57
N MET A 35 5.53 4.14 8.11
CA MET A 35 4.29 4.47 8.82
C MET A 35 4.35 4.03 10.29
N ARG A 36 4.69 2.76 10.54
CA ARG A 36 4.80 2.24 11.92
C ARG A 36 6.11 2.65 12.58
N SER A 37 7.24 2.46 11.89
CA SER A 37 8.57 2.58 12.50
C SER A 37 8.98 4.02 12.81
N GLU A 38 8.53 4.99 12.01
CA GLU A 38 8.95 6.39 12.11
C GLU A 38 7.80 7.31 12.53
N TYR A 39 6.59 7.08 11.97
CA TYR A 39 5.45 7.99 12.17
C TYR A 39 4.44 7.50 13.22
N ARG A 40 4.59 6.27 13.73
CA ARG A 40 3.65 5.62 14.68
C ARG A 40 2.20 5.59 14.17
N ILE A 41 2.02 5.48 12.86
CA ILE A 41 0.74 5.36 12.17
C ILE A 41 0.50 3.87 11.88
N GLN A 42 -0.64 3.37 12.33
CA GLN A 42 -1.08 2.02 12.02
C GLN A 42 -1.69 1.98 10.62
N PRO A 43 -1.21 1.13 9.69
CA PRO A 43 -1.83 0.96 8.39
C PRO A 43 -3.24 0.38 8.54
N ASN A 44 -4.19 0.97 7.81
CA ASN A 44 -5.58 0.52 7.69
C ASN A 44 -5.82 -0.13 6.31
N ILE A 45 -7.05 -0.55 6.04
CA ILE A 45 -7.40 -1.28 4.81
C ILE A 45 -7.06 -0.53 3.52
N GLU A 46 -7.17 0.80 3.50
CA GLU A 46 -6.81 1.59 2.31
C GLU A 46 -5.31 1.53 2.01
N HIS A 47 -4.46 1.60 3.05
CA HIS A 47 -3.00 1.53 2.86
C HIS A 47 -2.56 0.17 2.31
N TYR A 48 -3.17 -0.91 2.79
CA TYR A 48 -2.92 -2.25 2.27
C TYR A 48 -3.43 -2.38 0.83
N GLY A 49 -4.60 -1.81 0.52
CA GLY A 49 -5.11 -1.71 -0.85
C GLY A 49 -4.11 -1.04 -1.81
N CYS A 50 -3.52 0.10 -1.41
CA CYS A 50 -2.48 0.75 -2.21
C CYS A 50 -1.25 -0.14 -2.44
N MET A 51 -0.83 -0.92 -1.44
CA MET A 51 0.30 -1.85 -1.58
C MET A 51 0.00 -3.02 -2.50
N ILE A 52 -1.22 -3.56 -2.44
CA ILE A 52 -1.66 -4.65 -3.32
C ILE A 52 -1.77 -4.17 -4.76
N ASP A 53 -2.35 -2.99 -5.01
CA ASP A 53 -2.42 -2.39 -6.34
C ASP A 53 -1.01 -2.11 -6.91
N LEU A 54 -0.11 -1.54 -6.10
CA LEU A 54 1.30 -1.30 -6.48
C LEU A 54 2.01 -2.59 -6.88
N LEU A 55 1.90 -3.64 -6.07
CA LEU A 55 2.55 -4.91 -6.34
C LEU A 55 1.91 -5.63 -7.54
N GLY A 56 0.59 -5.57 -7.64
CA GLY A 56 -0.16 -6.16 -8.75
C GLY A 56 0.22 -5.56 -10.10
N ARG A 57 0.22 -4.24 -10.21
CA ARG A 57 0.66 -3.53 -11.45
C ARG A 57 2.11 -3.79 -11.81
N ALA A 58 2.95 -4.10 -10.82
CA ALA A 58 4.35 -4.47 -11.02
C ALA A 58 4.56 -5.96 -11.37
N GLY A 59 3.49 -6.74 -11.56
CA GLY A 59 3.57 -8.19 -11.84
C GLY A 59 4.03 -9.02 -10.64
N LYS A 60 3.97 -8.48 -9.42
CA LYS A 60 4.44 -9.12 -8.19
C LYS A 60 3.28 -9.80 -7.44
N LEU A 61 2.54 -10.67 -8.13
CA LEU A 61 1.31 -11.28 -7.60
C LEU A 61 1.52 -12.00 -6.26
N ARG A 62 2.59 -12.79 -6.11
CA ARG A 62 2.89 -13.49 -4.86
C ARG A 62 3.08 -12.53 -3.69
N GLU A 63 3.79 -11.43 -3.90
CA GLU A 63 3.99 -10.41 -2.87
C GLU A 63 2.67 -9.70 -2.55
N ALA A 64 1.83 -9.43 -3.56
CA ALA A 64 0.50 -8.84 -3.34
C ALA A 64 -0.39 -9.74 -2.48
N GLU A 65 -0.37 -11.05 -2.73
CA GLU A 65 -1.08 -12.06 -1.95
C GLU A 65 -0.56 -12.13 -0.50
N GLU A 66 0.76 -12.10 -0.30
CA GLU A 66 1.38 -12.06 1.02
C GLU A 66 0.96 -10.81 1.81
N VAL A 67 0.90 -9.65 1.16
CA VAL A 67 0.40 -8.41 1.76
C VAL A 67 -1.05 -8.57 2.21
N SER A 68 -1.91 -9.14 1.37
CA SER A 68 -3.31 -9.41 1.74
C SER A 68 -3.44 -10.35 2.94
N LYS A 69 -2.61 -11.39 3.02
CA LYS A 69 -2.61 -12.34 4.15
C LYS A 69 -2.07 -11.72 5.44
N SER A 70 -1.22 -10.71 5.34
CA SER A 70 -0.64 -10.01 6.50
C SER A 70 -1.57 -8.96 7.13
N MET A 71 -2.75 -8.73 6.56
CA MET A 71 -3.71 -7.76 7.08
C MET A 71 -4.29 -8.23 8.42
N PRO A 72 -4.40 -7.35 9.43
CA PRO A 72 -5.02 -7.69 10.71
C PRO A 72 -6.56 -7.62 10.67
N PHE A 73 -7.16 -7.55 9.48
CA PHE A 73 -8.59 -7.41 9.24
C PHE A 73 -8.98 -8.18 7.97
N GLU A 74 -10.26 -8.50 7.84
CA GLU A 74 -10.78 -9.21 6.67
C GLU A 74 -10.69 -8.36 5.40
N ALA A 75 -10.39 -9.01 4.28
CA ALA A 75 -10.36 -8.38 2.98
C ALA A 75 -11.77 -7.99 2.52
N ASN A 76 -11.95 -6.73 2.14
CA ASN A 76 -13.18 -6.25 1.53
C ASN A 76 -13.16 -6.41 0.00
N ALA A 77 -14.25 -6.04 -0.67
CA ALA A 77 -14.38 -6.14 -2.12
C ALA A 77 -13.26 -5.41 -2.89
N ALA A 78 -12.76 -4.28 -2.38
CA ALA A 78 -11.68 -3.54 -3.03
C ALA A 78 -10.35 -4.29 -3.00
N ILE A 79 -10.04 -4.97 -1.89
CA ILE A 79 -8.84 -5.82 -1.76
C ILE A 79 -8.92 -7.00 -2.74
N TRP A 80 -10.05 -7.71 -2.77
CA TRP A 80 -10.25 -8.82 -3.70
C TRP A 80 -10.21 -8.38 -5.16
N GLY A 81 -10.83 -7.23 -5.48
CA GLY A 81 -10.77 -6.65 -6.81
C GLY A 81 -9.34 -6.32 -7.25
N SER A 82 -8.52 -5.82 -6.33
CA SER A 82 -7.10 -5.49 -6.60
C SER A 82 -6.26 -6.76 -6.83
N LEU A 83 -6.47 -7.82 -6.04
CA LEU A 83 -5.81 -9.12 -6.25
C LEU A 83 -6.22 -9.80 -7.55
N LEU A 84 -7.51 -9.75 -7.89
CA LEU A 84 -8.01 -10.30 -9.15
C LEU A 84 -7.41 -9.55 -10.34
N ALA A 85 -7.37 -8.22 -10.29
CA ALA A 85 -6.72 -7.40 -11.32
C ALA A 85 -5.23 -7.73 -11.45
N ALA A 86 -4.52 -7.92 -10.34
CA ALA A 86 -3.11 -8.33 -10.30
C ALA A 86 -2.86 -9.70 -10.94
N SER A 87 -3.85 -10.59 -10.94
CA SER A 87 -3.75 -11.95 -11.49
C SER A 87 -3.97 -12.01 -13.01
N ASN A 88 -4.42 -10.90 -13.60
CA ASN A 88 -4.69 -10.77 -15.03
C ASN A 88 -3.55 -10.06 -15.80
N VAL A 89 -2.41 -9.80 -15.15
CA VAL A 89 -1.24 -9.11 -15.72
C VAL A 89 -0.18 -10.10 -16.18
#